data_AF-A0A0P1EZ41-F1
#
_entry.id   AF-A0A0P1EZ41-F1
#
_cell.length_a   1.000
_cell.length_b   1.000
_cell.length_c   1.000
_cell.angle_alpha   90.00
_cell.angle_beta   90.00
_cell.angle_gamma   90.00
#
_symmetry.space_group_name_H-M   'P 1'
#
loop_
_entity.id
_entity.type
_entity.pdbx_description
1 polymer ?
#
loop_
_entity_poly.entity_id
_entity_poly.type
_entity_poly.pdbx_seq_one_letter_code
_entity_poly.pdbx_strand_id
1 'polypeptide(L)'
;MITLEDAAKLPYRPNVGLCLLNPDGLIWAGERIDTPGAWQMPQGGVDAGEDLRTAGLRELEEETGLRADQVDVLGQTATPLRYDLPLDLLPKLWKGRFRGQEQTWFRMRMLAPDTAIVIETEHPEFLRWQWMRGPDLLDAIVPFKRDIYRDVLREFALL
;
A
#
# COMPACT_ATOMS: atom_id res chain seq x y z
N MET A 1 -13.34 21.53 -15.76
CA MET A 1 -13.26 20.65 -14.57
C MET A 1 -13.61 19.25 -15.03
N ILE A 2 -12.87 18.24 -14.57
CA ILE A 2 -13.24 16.84 -14.81
C ILE A 2 -14.54 16.56 -14.04
N THR A 3 -15.50 15.88 -14.67
CA THR A 3 -16.76 15.48 -14.01
C THR A 3 -16.65 14.07 -13.42
N LEU A 4 -17.59 13.69 -12.54
CA LEU A 4 -17.70 12.31 -12.05
C LEU A 4 -17.92 11.32 -13.20
N GLU A 5 -18.70 11.70 -14.21
CA GLU A 5 -18.96 10.86 -15.38
C GLU A 5 -17.70 10.65 -16.24
N ASP A 6 -16.86 11.67 -16.37
CA ASP A 6 -15.59 11.55 -17.08
C ASP A 6 -14.60 10.69 -16.31
N ALA A 7 -14.50 10.88 -14.99
CA ALA A 7 -13.67 10.06 -14.12
C ALA A 7 -14.08 8.58 -14.19
N ALA A 8 -15.38 8.28 -14.22
CA ALA A 8 -15.88 6.91 -14.22
C ALA A 8 -15.44 6.09 -15.45
N LYS A 9 -15.13 6.75 -16.58
CA LYS A 9 -14.67 6.14 -17.84
C LYS A 9 -13.18 5.76 -17.82
N LEU A 10 -12.40 6.30 -16.87
CA LEU A 10 -10.97 6.01 -16.79
C LEU A 10 -10.72 4.63 -16.18
N PRO A 11 -9.66 3.93 -16.61
CA PRO A 11 -9.29 2.65 -16.00
C PRO A 11 -8.71 2.83 -14.59
N TYR A 12 -8.60 1.72 -13.87
CA TYR A 12 -7.80 1.64 -12.65
C TYR A 12 -6.34 1.34 -12.98
N ARG A 13 -5.41 1.91 -12.21
CA ARG A 13 -3.99 1.56 -12.31
C ARG A 13 -3.73 0.23 -11.57
N PRO A 14 -3.11 -0.77 -12.20
CA PRO A 14 -2.67 -2.00 -11.52
C PRO A 14 -1.64 -1.70 -10.44
N ASN A 15 -1.84 -2.26 -9.26
CA ASN A 15 -1.02 -1.99 -8.09
C ASN A 15 -1.04 -3.19 -7.13
N VAL A 16 -0.05 -3.28 -6.25
CA VAL A 16 0.01 -4.24 -5.15
C VAL A 16 0.18 -3.48 -3.84
N GLY A 17 -0.41 -4.00 -2.77
CA GLY A 17 -0.22 -3.45 -1.42
C GLY A 17 0.29 -4.53 -0.47
N LEU A 18 1.06 -4.13 0.54
CA LEU A 18 1.75 -5.06 1.43
C LEU A 18 1.29 -4.86 2.89
N CYS A 19 0.58 -5.82 3.44
CA CYS A 19 0.29 -5.87 4.87
C CYS A 19 1.39 -6.66 5.57
N LEU A 20 2.47 -5.97 5.95
CA LEU A 20 3.60 -6.54 6.66
C LEU A 20 3.35 -6.56 8.17
N LEU A 21 3.42 -7.75 8.77
CA LEU A 21 3.20 -7.97 10.19
C LEU A 21 4.51 -8.26 10.92
N ASN A 22 4.66 -7.71 12.13
CA ASN A 22 5.68 -8.15 13.07
C ASN A 22 5.23 -9.44 13.81
N PRO A 23 6.10 -10.06 14.64
CA PRO A 23 5.74 -11.25 15.43
C PRO A 23 4.57 -11.07 16.41
N ASP A 24 4.30 -9.83 16.84
CA ASP A 24 3.19 -9.48 17.73
C ASP A 24 1.87 -9.24 16.97
N GLY A 25 1.88 -9.36 15.64
CA GLY A 25 0.71 -9.12 14.78
C GLY A 25 0.40 -7.64 14.54
N LEU A 26 1.33 -6.73 14.87
CA LEU A 26 1.23 -5.32 14.52
C LEU A 26 1.63 -5.11 13.07
N ILE A 27 1.01 -4.12 12.44
CA ILE A 27 1.15 -3.81 11.01
C ILE A 27 2.18 -2.70 10.84
N TRP A 28 3.08 -2.89 9.88
CA TRP A 28 4.01 -1.84 9.50
C TRP A 28 3.25 -0.71 8.80
N ALA A 29 3.51 0.53 9.19
CA ALA A 29 3.02 1.71 8.49
C ALA A 29 4.10 2.80 8.45
N GLY A 30 4.21 3.47 7.31
CA GLY A 30 5.11 4.59 7.08
C GLY A 30 4.36 5.91 6.91
N GLU A 31 4.90 6.99 7.47
CA GLU A 31 4.40 8.35 7.26
C GLU A 31 4.99 8.91 5.96
N ARG A 32 4.14 9.33 5.02
CA ARG A 32 4.56 9.77 3.68
C ARG A 32 5.41 11.06 3.73
N ILE A 33 6.49 11.11 2.95
CA ILE A 33 7.34 12.30 2.78
C ILE A 33 6.60 13.47 2.16
N ASP A 34 5.76 13.20 1.16
CA ASP A 34 5.05 14.25 0.43
C ASP A 34 3.85 14.82 1.20
N THR A 35 3.36 14.09 2.20
CA THR A 35 2.16 14.42 2.98
C THR A 35 2.35 14.06 4.45
N PRO A 36 3.13 14.86 5.21
CA PRO A 36 3.31 14.62 6.64
C PRO A 36 1.97 14.48 7.38
N GLY A 37 1.89 13.53 8.29
CA GLY A 37 0.69 13.10 9.01
C GLY A 37 -0.13 12.03 8.28
N ALA A 38 0.12 11.74 7.01
CA ALA A 38 -0.54 10.66 6.27
C ALA A 38 0.26 9.37 6.37
N TRP A 39 -0.33 8.35 7.02
CA TRP A 39 0.29 7.03 7.17
C TRP A 39 -0.25 6.04 6.16
N GLN A 40 0.58 5.12 5.67
CA GLN A 40 0.15 4.02 4.81
C GLN A 40 1.04 2.79 4.97
N MET A 41 0.49 1.62 4.61
CA MET A 41 1.25 0.41 4.29
C MET A 41 1.98 0.55 2.93
N PRO A 42 3.03 -0.24 2.66
CA PRO A 42 3.77 -0.18 1.41
C PRO A 42 2.92 -0.57 0.21
N GLN A 43 3.14 0.06 -0.94
CA GLN A 43 2.37 -0.24 -2.15
C GLN A 43 2.89 0.43 -3.43
N GLY A 44 3.02 -0.36 -4.50
CA GLY A 44 3.45 0.20 -5.77
C GLY A 44 2.99 -0.53 -7.01
N GLY A 45 3.45 -0.02 -8.15
CA GLY A 45 2.91 -0.34 -9.45
C GLY A 45 3.21 -1.78 -9.85
N VAL A 46 2.33 -2.37 -10.66
CA VAL A 46 2.66 -3.62 -11.35
C VAL A 46 3.06 -3.27 -12.78
N ASP A 47 4.27 -3.68 -13.16
CA ASP A 47 4.77 -3.46 -14.51
C ASP A 47 4.14 -4.41 -15.54
N ALA A 48 4.23 -4.04 -16.82
CA ALA A 48 3.63 -4.82 -17.89
C ALA A 48 4.28 -6.21 -17.98
N GLY A 49 3.49 -7.26 -17.72
CA GLY A 49 3.96 -8.64 -17.71
C GLY A 49 4.64 -9.08 -16.40
N GLU A 50 4.68 -8.20 -15.40
CA GLU A 50 5.19 -8.52 -14.07
C GLU A 50 4.16 -9.36 -13.29
N ASP A 51 4.63 -10.42 -12.63
CA ASP A 51 3.81 -11.20 -11.70
C ASP A 51 3.54 -10.40 -10.42
N LEU A 52 2.31 -10.51 -9.87
CA LEU A 52 1.90 -9.72 -8.70
C LEU A 52 2.78 -9.96 -7.47
N ARG A 53 3.23 -11.20 -7.25
CA ARG A 53 4.11 -11.52 -6.11
C ARG A 53 5.50 -10.92 -6.32
N THR A 54 5.99 -10.96 -7.56
CA THR A 54 7.26 -10.31 -7.93
C THR A 54 7.18 -8.81 -7.70
N ALA A 55 6.12 -8.15 -8.18
CA ALA A 55 5.88 -6.73 -7.93
C ALA A 55 5.86 -6.44 -6.42
N GLY A 56 5.10 -7.24 -5.64
CA GLY A 56 5.01 -7.04 -4.20
C GLY A 56 6.34 -7.17 -3.46
N LEU A 57 7.20 -8.10 -3.86
CA LEU A 57 8.52 -8.26 -3.26
C LEU A 57 9.50 -7.16 -3.69
N ARG A 58 9.38 -6.66 -4.93
CA ARG A 58 10.15 -5.50 -5.40
C ARG A 58 9.78 -4.25 -4.61
N GLU A 59 8.48 -3.94 -4.49
CA GLU A 59 7.99 -2.79 -3.74
C GLU A 59 8.35 -2.90 -2.24
N LEU A 60 8.34 -4.11 -1.67
CA LEU A 60 8.81 -4.34 -0.30
C LEU A 60 10.26 -3.86 -0.13
N GLU A 61 11.14 -4.27 -1.03
CA GLU A 61 12.57 -3.94 -0.98
C GLU A 61 12.79 -2.45 -1.24
N GLU A 62 12.12 -1.88 -2.23
CA GLU A 62 12.22 -0.46 -2.61
C GLU A 62 11.75 0.50 -1.50
N GLU A 63 10.69 0.13 -0.78
CA GLU A 63 10.05 1.00 0.22
C GLU A 63 10.52 0.74 1.67
N THR A 64 11.02 -0.46 1.98
CA THR A 64 11.39 -0.85 3.37
C THR A 64 12.80 -1.42 3.51
N GLY A 65 13.50 -1.68 2.40
CA GLY A 65 14.81 -2.34 2.39
C GLY A 65 14.79 -3.83 2.70
N LEU A 66 13.61 -4.41 3.01
CA LEU A 66 13.48 -5.83 3.31
C LEU A 66 13.50 -6.68 2.06
N ARG A 67 14.38 -7.67 2.05
CA ARG A 67 14.49 -8.64 0.95
C ARG A 67 13.50 -9.79 1.11
N ALA A 68 13.26 -10.49 0.00
CA ALA A 68 12.36 -11.64 -0.04
C ALA A 68 12.71 -12.78 0.93
N ASP A 69 13.98 -12.94 1.32
CA ASP A 69 14.44 -13.94 2.30
C ASP A 69 14.19 -13.52 3.76
N GLN A 70 13.72 -12.28 3.99
CA GLN A 70 13.48 -11.70 5.31
C GLN A 70 12.00 -11.65 5.68
N VAL A 71 11.11 -12.16 4.81
CA VAL A 71 9.67 -12.19 5.01
C VAL A 71 9.07 -13.53 4.56
N ASP A 72 7.97 -13.92 5.21
CA ASP A 72 7.07 -14.96 4.72
C ASP A 72 5.86 -14.31 4.06
N VAL A 73 5.54 -14.71 2.82
CA VAL A 73 4.27 -14.36 2.17
C VAL A 73 3.22 -15.39 2.62
N LEU A 74 2.29 -14.96 3.46
CA LEU A 74 1.27 -15.82 4.06
C LEU A 74 0.05 -16.02 3.17
N GLY A 75 -0.21 -15.08 2.27
CA GLY A 75 -1.33 -15.12 1.35
C GLY A 75 -1.56 -13.77 0.67
N GLN A 76 -2.63 -13.68 -0.08
CA GLN A 76 -3.09 -12.45 -0.74
C GLN A 76 -4.60 -12.32 -0.62
N THR A 77 -5.14 -11.15 -0.94
CA THR A 77 -6.59 -10.97 -1.06
C THR A 77 -7.16 -11.88 -2.15
N ALA A 78 -8.36 -12.42 -1.91
CA ALA A 78 -9.03 -13.35 -2.79
C ALA A 78 -9.43 -12.69 -4.12
N THR A 79 -9.76 -11.40 -4.08
CA THR A 79 -10.04 -10.57 -5.25
C THR A 79 -9.31 -9.23 -5.13
N PRO A 80 -8.99 -8.58 -6.26
CA PRO A 80 -8.47 -7.21 -6.23
C PRO A 80 -9.48 -6.25 -5.60
N LEU A 81 -8.98 -5.30 -4.82
CA LEU A 81 -9.74 -4.23 -4.19
C LEU A 81 -9.49 -2.91 -4.91
N ARG A 82 -10.46 -2.01 -4.91
CA ARG A 82 -10.38 -0.75 -5.67
C ARG A 82 -10.67 0.45 -4.78
N TYR A 83 -10.03 1.56 -5.08
CA TYR A 83 -10.42 2.86 -4.55
C TYR A 83 -10.36 3.92 -5.66
N ASP A 84 -11.25 4.90 -5.58
CA ASP A 84 -11.25 6.05 -6.48
C ASP A 84 -10.46 7.21 -5.86
N LEU A 85 -9.77 7.96 -6.71
CA LEU A 85 -9.17 9.22 -6.30
C LEU A 85 -10.23 10.31 -6.17
N PRO A 86 -10.07 11.23 -5.21
CA PRO A 86 -10.76 12.51 -5.21
C PRO A 86 -10.61 13.25 -6.55
N LEU A 87 -11.68 13.89 -7.03
CA LEU A 87 -11.71 14.55 -8.35
C LEU A 87 -10.62 15.61 -8.54
N ASP A 88 -10.24 16.28 -7.45
CA ASP A 88 -9.20 17.31 -7.44
C ASP A 88 -7.77 16.74 -7.53
N LEU A 89 -7.59 15.44 -7.23
CA LEU A 89 -6.32 14.73 -7.36
C LEU A 89 -6.15 14.06 -8.73
N LEU A 90 -7.24 13.69 -9.40
CA LEU A 90 -7.20 13.05 -10.72
C LEU A 90 -6.29 13.74 -11.75
N PRO A 91 -6.41 15.05 -12.03
CA PRO A 91 -5.56 15.69 -13.04
C PRO A 91 -4.10 15.84 -12.59
N LYS A 92 -3.83 15.76 -11.28
CA LYS A 92 -2.48 15.93 -10.70
C LYS A 92 -1.68 14.63 -10.74
N LEU A 93 -2.35 13.49 -10.68
CA LEU A 93 -1.72 12.18 -10.60
C LEU A 93 -1.77 11.43 -11.94
N TRP A 94 -0.68 10.75 -12.29
CA TRP A 94 -0.56 9.90 -13.48
C TRP A 94 -1.04 10.55 -14.79
N LYS A 95 -0.87 11.87 -14.91
CA LYS A 95 -1.33 12.68 -16.05
C LYS A 95 -2.85 12.51 -16.34
N GLY A 96 -3.66 12.23 -15.32
CA GLY A 96 -5.11 12.04 -15.45
C GLY A 96 -5.53 10.75 -16.16
N ARG A 97 -4.63 9.76 -16.27
CA ARG A 97 -4.90 8.51 -17.03
C ARG A 97 -5.75 7.50 -16.28
N PHE A 98 -5.84 7.60 -14.96
CA PHE A 98 -6.50 6.61 -14.11
C PHE A 98 -7.44 7.26 -13.10
N ARG A 99 -8.57 6.62 -12.82
CA ARG A 99 -9.51 7.08 -11.79
C ARG A 99 -9.11 6.73 -10.36
N GLY A 100 -8.16 5.81 -10.22
CA GLY A 100 -7.86 5.16 -8.95
C GLY A 100 -6.91 4.01 -9.15
N GLN A 101 -6.79 3.17 -8.12
CA GLN A 101 -5.99 1.94 -8.20
C GLN A 101 -6.86 0.70 -8.00
N GLU A 102 -6.44 -0.37 -8.65
CA GLU A 102 -6.88 -1.73 -8.37
C GLU A 102 -5.69 -2.46 -7.73
N GLN A 103 -5.88 -2.95 -6.51
CA GLN A 103 -4.83 -3.47 -5.66
C GLN A 103 -5.11 -4.92 -5.27
N THR A 104 -4.13 -5.78 -5.53
CA THR A 104 -4.04 -7.08 -4.83
C THR A 104 -3.14 -6.90 -3.62
N TRP A 105 -3.63 -7.24 -2.44
CA TRP A 105 -2.86 -7.08 -1.21
C TRP A 105 -2.22 -8.39 -0.80
N PHE A 106 -0.97 -8.35 -0.34
CA PHE A 106 -0.26 -9.50 0.22
C PHE A 106 -0.17 -9.36 1.73
N ARG A 107 -0.52 -10.43 2.45
CA ARG A 107 -0.25 -10.56 3.88
C ARG A 107 1.13 -11.17 4.06
N MET A 108 2.00 -10.46 4.77
CA MET A 108 3.37 -10.86 5.00
C MET A 108 3.70 -10.88 6.48
N ARG A 109 4.67 -11.72 6.87
CA ARG A 109 5.24 -11.75 8.22
C ARG A 109 6.73 -11.47 8.13
N MET A 110 7.19 -10.51 8.90
CA MET A 110 8.61 -10.20 9.04
C MET A 110 9.33 -11.30 9.83
N LEU A 111 10.48 -11.74 9.31
CA LEU A 111 11.35 -12.75 9.94
C LEU A 111 12.66 -12.14 10.46
N ALA A 112 13.03 -10.96 9.96
CA ALA A 112 14.20 -10.21 10.38
C ALA A 112 13.92 -9.35 11.62
N PRO A 113 14.96 -8.87 12.32
CA PRO A 113 14.80 -7.83 13.34
C PRO A 113 14.44 -6.48 12.71
N ASP A 114 13.80 -5.60 13.47
CA ASP A 114 13.43 -4.24 13.06
C ASP A 114 14.59 -3.43 12.48
N THR A 115 15.83 -3.70 12.91
CA THR A 115 17.05 -3.06 12.37
C THR A 115 17.34 -3.39 10.90
N ALA A 116 16.63 -4.35 10.32
CA ALA A 116 16.71 -4.65 8.89
C ALA A 116 15.86 -3.72 8.02
N ILE A 117 14.90 -2.98 8.61
CA ILE A 117 14.11 -1.99 7.89
C ILE A 117 14.96 -0.75 7.66
N VAL A 118 15.08 -0.36 6.40
CA VAL A 118 15.77 0.85 5.95
C VAL A 118 14.84 1.57 4.98
N ILE A 119 14.31 2.71 5.41
CA ILE A 119 13.37 3.52 4.59
C ILE A 119 14.09 4.61 3.80
N GLU A 120 15.35 4.89 4.13
CA GLU A 120 16.25 5.77 3.38
C GLU A 120 16.81 5.06 2.13
N THR A 121 15.91 4.71 1.21
CA THR A 121 16.23 4.00 -0.04
C THR A 121 16.61 4.99 -1.15
N GLU A 122 16.84 4.51 -2.39
CA GLU A 122 17.18 5.38 -3.53
C GLU A 122 16.08 6.43 -3.82
N HIS A 123 14.83 6.04 -3.61
CA HIS A 123 13.64 6.88 -3.80
C HIS A 123 12.77 6.79 -2.55
N PRO A 124 13.14 7.48 -1.45
CA PRO A 124 12.46 7.31 -0.18
C PRO A 124 11.01 7.80 -0.28
N GLU A 125 10.06 6.97 0.16
CA GLU A 125 8.64 7.31 0.23
C GLU A 125 8.21 7.78 1.63
N PHE A 126 8.94 7.37 2.68
CA PHE A 126 8.53 7.52 4.07
C PHE A 126 9.51 8.33 4.91
N LEU A 127 9.00 9.18 5.79
CA LEU A 127 9.78 9.99 6.74
C LEU A 127 10.19 9.19 7.97
N ARG A 128 9.29 8.32 8.41
CA ARG A 128 9.43 7.44 9.55
C ARG A 128 8.41 6.33 9.43
N TRP A 129 8.60 5.27 10.20
CA TRP A 129 7.69 4.16 10.26
C TRP A 129 7.42 3.76 11.71
N GLN A 130 6.32 3.04 11.94
CA GLN A 130 6.04 2.39 13.22
C GLN A 130 5.12 1.17 13.04
N TRP A 131 5.12 0.30 14.04
CA TRP A 131 4.16 -0.79 14.16
C TRP A 131 2.83 -0.27 14.74
N MET A 132 1.72 -0.56 14.08
CA MET A 132 0.38 -0.11 14.47
C MET A 132 -0.60 -1.28 14.60
N ARG A 133 -1.63 -1.12 15.44
CA ARG A 133 -2.81 -1.99 15.36
C ARG A 133 -3.67 -1.59 14.15
N GLY A 134 -4.46 -2.53 13.63
CA GLY A 134 -5.39 -2.27 12.53
C GLY A 134 -6.30 -1.05 12.77
N PRO A 135 -6.97 -0.94 13.94
CA PRO A 135 -7.78 0.23 14.26
C PRO A 135 -7.00 1.55 14.25
N ASP A 136 -5.80 1.58 14.84
CA ASP A 136 -4.95 2.78 14.91
C ASP A 136 -4.53 3.22 13.48
N LEU A 137 -4.23 2.27 12.60
CA LEU A 137 -3.91 2.54 11.20
C LEU A 137 -5.10 3.10 10.42
N LEU A 138 -6.33 2.66 10.70
CA LEU A 138 -7.54 3.22 10.07
C LEU A 138 -7.81 4.67 10.47
N ASP A 139 -7.38 5.07 11.67
CA ASP A 139 -7.47 6.45 12.12
C ASP A 139 -6.39 7.33 11.46
N ALA A 140 -5.21 6.76 11.21
CA ALA A 140 -4.04 7.47 10.66
C ALA A 140 -3.96 7.56 9.12
N ILE A 141 -4.66 6.69 8.39
CA ILE A 141 -4.68 6.66 6.92
C ILE A 141 -5.43 7.86 6.31
N VAL A 142 -5.03 8.26 5.10
CA VAL A 142 -5.75 9.28 4.32
C VAL A 142 -7.21 8.87 4.07
N PRO A 143 -8.18 9.81 4.16
CA PRO A 143 -9.61 9.46 4.16
C PRO A 143 -10.08 8.60 2.98
N PHE A 144 -9.63 8.91 1.76
CA PHE A 144 -10.10 8.21 0.55
C PHE A 144 -9.56 6.77 0.41
N LYS A 145 -8.55 6.38 1.19
CA LYS A 145 -8.04 4.99 1.26
C LYS A 145 -8.58 4.21 2.45
N ARG A 146 -9.34 4.85 3.36
CA ARG A 146 -9.77 4.21 4.61
C ARG A 146 -10.61 2.97 4.39
N ASP A 147 -11.50 2.98 3.40
CA ASP A 147 -12.41 1.85 3.15
C ASP A 147 -11.68 0.64 2.57
N ILE A 148 -10.77 0.84 1.60
CA ILE A 148 -9.93 -0.26 1.10
C ILE A 148 -9.04 -0.83 2.22
N TYR A 149 -8.48 0.00 3.10
CA TYR A 149 -7.72 -0.50 4.25
C TYR A 149 -8.62 -1.30 5.19
N ARG A 150 -9.84 -0.83 5.46
CA ARG A 150 -10.78 -1.57 6.31
C ARG A 150 -11.08 -2.95 5.74
N ASP A 151 -11.27 -3.04 4.42
CA ASP A 151 -11.56 -4.31 3.76
C ASP A 151 -10.36 -5.26 3.79
N VAL A 152 -9.14 -4.76 3.52
CA VAL A 152 -7.89 -5.53 3.66
C VAL A 152 -7.73 -6.07 5.09
N LEU A 153 -7.91 -5.20 6.09
CA LEU A 153 -7.73 -5.59 7.49
C LEU A 153 -8.80 -6.59 7.95
N ARG A 154 -10.05 -6.48 7.47
CA ARG A 154 -11.08 -7.50 7.71
C ARG A 154 -10.72 -8.84 7.08
N GLU A 155 -10.30 -8.83 5.83
CA GLU A 155 -9.96 -10.04 5.09
C GLU A 155 -8.76 -10.77 5.72
N PHE A 156 -7.79 -10.03 6.24
CA PHE A 156 -6.64 -10.59 6.95
C PHE A 156 -6.86 -10.85 8.44
N ALA A 157 -8.08 -10.62 8.96
CA ALA A 157 -8.46 -10.79 10.36
C ALA A 157 -7.60 -9.95 11.34
N LEU A 158 -7.44 -8.67 11.04
CA LEU A 158 -6.64 -7.68 11.78
C LEU A 158 -7.48 -6.55 12.38
N LEU A 159 -8.81 -6.71 12.44
CA LEU A 159 -9.76 -5.81 13.11
C LEU A 159 -10.43 -6.48 14.31
#